data_AF-A0A3D0LTG7-F1
#
_entry.id   AF-A0A3D0LTG7-F1
#
_cell.length_a   1.000
_cell.length_b   1.000
_cell.length_c   1.000
_cell.angle_alpha   90.00
_cell.angle_beta   90.00
_cell.angle_gamma   90.00
#
_symmetry.space_group_name_H-M   'P 1'
#
loop_
_entity.id
_entity.type
_entity.pdbx_description
1 polymer ?
#
loop_
_entity_poly.entity_id
_entity_poly.type
_entity_poly.pdbx_seq_one_letter_code
_entity_poly.pdbx_strand_id
1 'polypeptide(L)'
;QVTDASLLVVLCADLKAWEKAPERYWRDAPQERRDYVVSGIHQYYQGRDAVQRDEAMRSCGMAAMTLMLTAKEMGYDSCPMDGFDFDAVARLIQLPHDHIISMFVAIGKSVQAPWPRGGQLPLNEVTVSDHF
;
A
#
# COMPACT_ATOMS: atom_id res chain seq x y z
N GLN A 1 -17.55 -0.68 11.46
CA GLN A 1 -16.83 -0.23 10.24
C GLN A 1 -16.61 -1.37 9.26
N VAL A 2 -15.87 -2.44 9.62
CA VAL A 2 -15.63 -3.59 8.72
C VAL A 2 -16.93 -4.21 8.19
N THR A 3 -17.94 -4.41 9.05
CA THR A 3 -19.24 -5.00 8.69
C THR A 3 -20.24 -4.00 8.11
N ASP A 4 -20.02 -2.70 8.33
CA ASP A 4 -21.00 -1.65 8.01
C ASP A 4 -20.62 -0.87 6.74
N ALA A 5 -19.37 -1.02 6.28
CA ALA A 5 -18.90 -0.41 5.05
C ALA A 5 -19.65 -0.99 3.85
N SER A 6 -19.92 -0.13 2.86
CA SER A 6 -20.49 -0.58 1.59
C SER A 6 -19.48 -1.39 0.78
N LEU A 7 -18.19 -1.13 0.98
CA LEU A 7 -17.07 -1.86 0.40
C LEU A 7 -15.93 -1.94 1.40
N LEU A 8 -15.36 -3.14 1.56
CA LEU A 8 -14.11 -3.35 2.27
C LEU A 8 -13.05 -3.81 1.28
N VAL A 9 -11.98 -3.03 1.14
CA VAL A 9 -10.82 -3.40 0.32
C VAL A 9 -9.73 -3.96 1.23
N VAL A 10 -9.29 -5.18 0.98
CA VAL A 10 -8.12 -5.77 1.63
C VAL A 10 -6.91 -5.57 0.73
N LEU A 11 -5.99 -4.67 1.11
CA LEU A 11 -4.79 -4.39 0.34
C LEU A 11 -3.70 -5.41 0.69
N CYS A 12 -3.35 -6.22 -0.30
CA CYS A 12 -2.27 -7.21 -0.21
C CYS A 12 -1.13 -6.81 -1.13
N ALA A 13 0.09 -7.09 -0.71
CA ALA A 13 1.29 -6.92 -1.52
C ALA A 13 1.95 -8.26 -1.80
N ASP A 14 2.41 -8.44 -3.03
CA ASP A 14 3.22 -9.57 -3.47
C ASP A 14 4.71 -9.27 -3.20
N LEU A 15 5.29 -9.93 -2.19
CA LEU A 15 6.68 -9.71 -1.78
C LEU A 15 7.68 -10.21 -2.82
N LYS A 16 7.24 -11.09 -3.74
CA LYS A 16 8.06 -11.69 -4.79
C LYS A 16 7.68 -11.20 -6.18
N ALA A 17 6.90 -10.11 -6.28
CA ALA A 17 6.52 -9.50 -7.56
C ALA A 17 7.72 -9.14 -8.46
N TRP A 18 8.86 -8.82 -7.84
CA TRP A 18 10.12 -8.50 -8.51
C TRP A 18 10.80 -9.73 -9.14
N GLU A 19 10.53 -10.94 -8.65
CA GLU A 19 11.18 -12.18 -9.10
C GLU A 19 10.37 -12.92 -10.18
N LYS A 20 9.05 -12.73 -10.21
CA LYS A 20 8.14 -13.50 -11.06
C LYS A 20 8.28 -13.19 -12.55
N ALA A 21 7.86 -11.99 -12.95
CA ALA A 21 7.82 -11.54 -14.34
C ALA A 21 7.98 -10.01 -14.41
N PRO A 22 9.09 -9.44 -13.89
CA PRO A 22 9.29 -7.99 -13.84
C PRO A 22 9.30 -7.32 -15.22
N GLU A 23 9.64 -8.04 -16.28
CA GLU A 23 9.59 -7.59 -17.67
C GLU A 23 8.18 -7.18 -18.11
N ARG A 24 7.12 -7.71 -17.47
CA ARG A 24 5.73 -7.36 -17.78
C ARG A 24 5.43 -5.88 -17.55
N TYR A 25 6.12 -5.25 -16.59
CA TYR A 25 5.97 -3.82 -16.27
C TYR A 25 6.66 -2.92 -17.31
N TRP A 26 7.51 -3.51 -18.15
CA TRP A 26 8.35 -2.82 -19.13
C TRP A 26 8.11 -3.37 -20.54
N ARG A 27 6.93 -3.94 -20.80
CA ARG A 27 6.61 -4.64 -22.05
C ARG A 27 6.74 -3.76 -23.30
N ASP A 28 6.49 -2.46 -23.15
CA ASP A 28 6.53 -1.48 -24.23
C ASP A 28 7.89 -0.75 -24.33
N ALA A 29 8.83 -1.07 -23.45
CA ALA A 29 10.18 -0.51 -23.50
C ALA A 29 11.01 -1.21 -24.60
N PRO A 30 11.95 -0.48 -25.26
CA PRO A 30 12.95 -1.10 -26.10
C PRO A 30 13.71 -2.20 -25.33
N GLN A 31 14.04 -3.29 -26.01
CA GLN A 31 14.62 -4.49 -25.37
C GLN A 31 15.83 -4.17 -24.50
N GLU A 32 16.78 -3.39 -25.01
CA GLU A 32 17.98 -2.98 -24.27
C GLU A 32 17.64 -2.28 -22.93
N ARG A 33 16.67 -1.37 -22.94
CA ARG A 33 16.21 -0.68 -21.72
C ARG A 33 15.52 -1.65 -20.77
N ARG A 34 14.66 -2.52 -21.29
CA ARG A 34 13.94 -3.52 -20.49
C ARG A 34 14.92 -4.45 -19.77
N ASP A 35 15.91 -4.97 -20.49
CA ASP A 35 16.89 -5.92 -19.97
C ASP A 35 17.76 -5.24 -18.88
N TYR A 36 18.17 -3.99 -19.11
CA TYR A 36 18.88 -3.17 -18.12
C TYR A 36 18.05 -2.99 -16.84
N VAL A 37 16.79 -2.58 -16.96
CA VAL A 37 15.94 -2.31 -15.79
C VAL A 37 15.59 -3.59 -15.05
N VAL A 38 15.25 -4.67 -15.75
CA VAL A 38 14.95 -5.96 -15.12
C VAL A 38 16.16 -6.48 -14.33
N SER A 39 17.36 -6.39 -14.91
CA SER A 39 18.60 -6.72 -14.18
C SER A 39 18.76 -5.86 -12.91
N GLY A 40 18.52 -4.55 -13.01
CA GLY A 40 18.54 -3.64 -11.86
C GLY A 40 17.51 -3.98 -10.78
N ILE A 41 16.30 -4.39 -11.16
CA ILE A 41 15.26 -4.86 -10.23
C ILE A 41 15.77 -6.09 -9.46
N HIS A 42 16.29 -7.11 -10.15
CA HIS A 42 16.82 -8.29 -9.48
C HIS A 42 17.94 -7.94 -8.51
N GLN A 43 18.92 -7.12 -8.93
CA GLN A 43 20.01 -6.68 -8.07
C GLN A 43 19.54 -5.90 -6.85
N TYR A 44 18.48 -5.09 -6.99
CA TYR A 44 17.97 -4.27 -5.90
C TYR A 44 17.25 -5.09 -4.82
N TYR A 45 16.52 -6.14 -5.19
CA TYR A 45 15.66 -6.91 -4.27
C TYR A 45 16.27 -8.24 -3.79
N GLN A 46 17.15 -8.87 -4.57
CA GLN A 46 17.67 -10.20 -4.27
C GLN A 46 18.39 -10.26 -2.92
N GLY A 47 17.96 -11.19 -2.05
CA GLY A 47 18.52 -11.37 -0.70
C GLY A 47 18.22 -10.22 0.27
N ARG A 48 17.35 -9.27 -0.09
CA ARG A 48 17.04 -8.07 0.71
C ARG A 48 15.58 -8.06 1.14
N ASP A 49 15.20 -8.99 2.00
CA ASP A 49 13.80 -9.19 2.42
C ASP A 49 13.18 -7.97 3.10
N ALA A 50 13.96 -7.21 3.87
CA ALA A 50 13.51 -5.94 4.45
C ALA A 50 13.12 -4.93 3.36
N VAL A 51 13.92 -4.83 2.29
CA VAL A 51 13.63 -3.95 1.15
C VAL A 51 12.38 -4.41 0.40
N GLN A 52 12.25 -5.72 0.17
CA GLN A 52 11.05 -6.29 -0.47
C GLN A 52 9.78 -5.91 0.30
N ARG A 53 9.81 -6.04 1.63
CA ARG A 53 8.70 -5.65 2.51
C ARG A 53 8.44 -4.15 2.49
N ASP A 54 9.47 -3.33 2.64
CA ASP A 54 9.31 -1.88 2.76
C ASP A 54 8.80 -1.23 1.46
N GLU A 55 9.23 -1.74 0.30
CA GLU A 55 8.72 -1.32 -1.02
C GLU A 55 7.26 -1.76 -1.23
N ALA A 56 6.91 -2.96 -0.78
CA ALA A 56 5.53 -3.44 -0.76
C ALA A 56 4.63 -2.53 0.08
N MET A 57 5.06 -2.16 1.29
CA MET A 57 4.30 -1.25 2.16
C MET A 57 4.21 0.17 1.61
N ARG A 58 5.26 0.71 1.00
CA ARG A 58 5.22 2.02 0.32
C ARG A 58 4.21 2.01 -0.82
N SER A 59 4.23 0.97 -1.65
CA SER A 59 3.30 0.82 -2.76
C SER A 59 1.85 0.72 -2.28
N CYS A 60 1.58 -0.10 -1.26
CA CYS A 60 0.25 -0.19 -0.65
C CYS A 60 -0.20 1.11 0.02
N GLY A 61 0.69 1.83 0.70
CA GLY A 61 0.38 3.13 1.32
C GLY A 61 -0.03 4.19 0.29
N MET A 62 0.70 4.28 -0.83
CA MET A 62 0.33 5.16 -1.95
C MET A 62 -1.02 4.75 -2.55
N ALA A 63 -1.22 3.46 -2.83
CA ALA A 63 -2.48 2.96 -3.37
C ALA A 63 -3.68 3.22 -2.43
N ALA A 64 -3.50 3.00 -1.12
CA ALA A 64 -4.51 3.27 -0.11
C ALA A 64 -4.89 4.74 -0.07
N MET A 65 -3.90 5.64 -0.05
CA MET A 65 -4.16 7.08 -0.03
C MET A 65 -4.87 7.55 -1.29
N THR A 66 -4.46 7.07 -2.47
CA THR A 66 -5.17 7.35 -3.73
C THR A 66 -6.61 6.87 -3.67
N LEU A 67 -6.85 5.63 -3.24
CA LEU A 67 -8.19 5.08 -3.08
C LEU A 67 -9.07 5.91 -2.15
N MET A 68 -8.53 6.35 -1.01
CA MET A 68 -9.24 7.19 -0.05
C MET A 68 -9.60 8.57 -0.62
N LEU A 69 -8.67 9.21 -1.36
CA LEU A 69 -8.93 10.48 -2.03
C LEU A 69 -10.00 10.34 -3.13
N THR A 70 -9.91 9.29 -3.94
CA THR A 70 -10.92 8.99 -4.98
C THR A 70 -12.29 8.73 -4.35
N ALA A 71 -12.36 7.95 -3.28
CA ALA A 71 -13.61 7.74 -2.54
C ALA A 71 -14.20 9.07 -2.07
N LYS A 72 -13.36 9.99 -1.57
CA LYS A 72 -13.79 11.32 -1.14
C LYS A 72 -14.34 12.17 -2.28
N GLU A 73 -13.65 12.19 -3.42
CA GLU A 73 -14.09 12.89 -4.63
C GLU A 73 -15.45 12.38 -5.11
N MET A 74 -15.69 11.07 -5.01
CA MET A 74 -16.96 10.44 -5.33
C MET A 74 -18.06 10.66 -4.27
N GLY A 75 -17.77 11.43 -3.21
CA GLY A 75 -18.71 11.76 -2.14
C GLY A 75 -18.88 10.65 -1.09
N TYR A 76 -17.95 9.71 -0.99
CA TYR A 76 -17.87 8.72 0.08
C TYR A 76 -16.88 9.16 1.16
N ASP A 77 -16.95 8.48 2.30
CA ASP A 77 -15.93 8.54 3.33
C ASP A 77 -15.19 7.20 3.39
N SER A 78 -13.98 7.22 3.94
CA SER A 78 -13.13 6.05 4.02
C SER A 78 -12.33 6.01 5.32
N CYS A 79 -11.92 4.80 5.72
CA CYS A 79 -11.10 4.57 6.90
C CYS A 79 -10.03 3.50 6.60
N PRO A 80 -8.73 3.85 6.64
CA PRO A 80 -7.66 2.87 6.61
C PRO A 80 -7.59 2.17 7.97
N MET A 81 -7.36 0.87 7.99
CA MET A 81 -7.33 0.08 9.22
C MET A 81 -6.19 -0.95 9.19
N ASP A 82 -5.48 -1.10 10.30
CA ASP A 82 -4.45 -2.10 10.56
C ASP A 82 -4.65 -2.83 11.91
N GLY A 83 -5.67 -2.45 12.68
CA GLY A 83 -6.00 -3.03 13.99
C GLY A 83 -6.80 -4.35 13.94
N PHE A 84 -6.44 -5.28 13.06
CA PHE A 84 -7.09 -6.59 12.91
C PHE A 84 -6.10 -7.75 13.05
N ASP A 85 -6.61 -8.97 13.19
CA ASP A 85 -5.79 -10.19 13.17
C ASP A 85 -5.40 -10.54 11.72
N PHE A 86 -4.14 -10.21 11.36
CA PHE A 86 -3.59 -10.44 10.04
C PHE A 86 -3.61 -11.92 9.65
N ASP A 87 -3.32 -12.83 10.58
CA ASP A 87 -3.26 -14.27 10.29
C ASP A 87 -4.65 -14.85 10.06
N ALA A 88 -5.64 -14.42 10.85
CA ALA A 88 -7.03 -14.83 10.65
C ALA A 88 -7.58 -14.36 9.30
N VAL A 89 -7.27 -13.13 8.90
CA VAL A 89 -7.69 -12.58 7.61
C VAL A 89 -6.96 -13.28 6.47
N ALA A 90 -5.65 -13.51 6.59
CA ALA A 90 -4.86 -14.23 5.58
C ALA A 90 -5.43 -15.61 5.30
N ARG A 91 -5.82 -16.35 6.35
CA ARG A 91 -6.52 -17.64 6.21
C ARG A 91 -7.88 -17.50 5.51
N LEU A 92 -8.66 -16.48 5.89
CA LEU A 92 -9.99 -16.25 5.33
C LEU A 92 -9.95 -15.97 3.82
N ILE A 93 -9.00 -15.16 3.37
CA ILE A 93 -8.87 -14.78 1.95
C ILE A 93 -7.99 -15.74 1.14
N GLN A 94 -7.51 -16.81 1.76
CA GLN A 94 -6.57 -17.77 1.16
C GLN A 94 -5.34 -17.06 0.60
N LEU A 95 -4.74 -16.17 1.41
CA LEU A 95 -3.62 -15.34 1.01
C LEU A 95 -2.43 -16.22 0.54
N PRO A 96 -1.86 -15.97 -0.65
CA PRO A 96 -0.67 -16.68 -1.09
C PRO A 96 0.50 -16.48 -0.12
N HIS A 97 1.34 -17.50 0.03
CA HIS A 97 2.45 -17.51 0.98
C HIS A 97 3.52 -16.42 0.76
N ASP A 98 3.61 -15.90 -0.47
CA ASP A 98 4.52 -14.84 -0.88
C ASP A 98 3.87 -13.45 -0.83
N HIS A 99 2.66 -13.35 -0.26
CA HIS A 99 1.96 -12.08 -0.08
C HIS A 99 1.86 -11.71 1.41
N ILE A 100 1.70 -10.42 1.64
CA ILE A 100 1.42 -9.86 2.95
C ILE A 100 0.21 -8.91 2.86
N ILE A 101 -0.64 -8.90 3.89
CA ILE A 101 -1.69 -7.89 4.02
C ILE A 101 -1.04 -6.61 4.56
N SER A 102 -1.26 -5.49 3.88
CA SER A 102 -0.78 -4.18 4.33
C SER A 102 -1.79 -3.53 5.27
N MET A 103 -3.03 -3.35 4.80
CA MET A 103 -4.11 -2.71 5.53
C MET A 103 -5.46 -3.02 4.89
N PHE A 104 -6.54 -2.63 5.55
CA PHE A 104 -7.84 -2.48 4.94
C PHE A 104 -8.12 -1.04 4.58
N VAL A 105 -9.02 -0.83 3.63
CA VAL A 105 -9.71 0.44 3.42
C VAL A 105 -11.21 0.17 3.41
N ALA A 106 -11.91 0.59 4.47
CA ALA A 106 -13.37 0.62 4.50
C ALA A 106 -13.87 1.86 3.75
N ILE A 107 -14.89 1.69 2.90
CA ILE A 107 -15.49 2.75 2.09
C ILE A 107 -17.02 2.70 2.23
N GLY A 108 -17.64 3.86 2.45
CA GLY A 108 -19.09 3.98 2.59
C GLY A 108 -19.56 5.41 2.79
N LYS A 109 -20.85 5.60 3.07
CA LYS A 109 -21.39 6.89 3.50
C LYS A 109 -21.28 7.00 5.01
N SER A 110 -20.71 8.09 5.52
CA SER A 110 -20.64 8.27 6.96
C SER A 110 -22.03 8.42 7.58
N VAL A 111 -22.24 7.76 8.71
CA VAL A 111 -23.45 7.86 9.53
C VAL A 111 -23.36 8.95 10.61
N GLN A 112 -22.15 9.45 10.86
CA GLN A 112 -21.87 10.49 11.85
C GLN A 112 -20.66 11.32 11.45
N ALA A 113 -20.50 12.52 12.01
CA ALA A 113 -19.28 13.29 11.79
C ALA A 113 -18.05 12.54 12.37
N PRO A 114 -16.86 12.63 11.73
CA PRO A 114 -15.65 12.10 12.33
C PRO A 114 -15.32 12.84 13.63
N TRP A 115 -14.71 12.15 14.57
CA TRP A 115 -14.17 12.79 15.78
C TRP A 115 -13.14 13.87 15.40
N PRO A 116 -13.00 14.94 16.20
CA PRO A 116 -11.94 15.91 16.02
C PRO A 116 -10.58 15.21 15.95
N ARG A 117 -9.72 15.65 15.03
CA ARG A 117 -8.34 15.14 14.97
C ARG A 117 -7.64 15.47 16.30
N GLY A 118 -6.82 14.54 16.79
CA GLY A 118 -6.07 14.69 18.05
C GLY A 118 -4.99 15.78 18.05
N GLY A 119 -4.83 16.49 16.93
CA GLY A 119 -3.77 17.49 16.71
C GLY A 119 -2.75 17.02 15.68
N GLN A 120 -1.89 17.94 15.28
CA GLN A 120 -0.71 17.68 14.46
C GLN A 120 0.50 18.23 15.23
N LEU A 121 1.68 17.64 15.02
CA LEU A 121 2.91 18.22 15.53
C LEU A 121 3.12 19.62 14.89
N PRO A 122 3.67 20.59 15.65
CA PRO A 122 4.08 21.87 15.09
C PRO A 122 5.01 21.72 13.89
N LEU A 123 4.87 22.61 12.89
CA LEU A 123 5.64 22.51 11.64
C LEU A 123 7.16 22.53 11.87
N ASN A 124 7.63 23.30 12.83
CA ASN A 124 9.05 23.41 13.20
C ASN A 124 9.63 22.15 13.85
N GLU A 125 8.80 21.17 14.22
CA GLU A 125 9.27 19.86 14.69
C GLU A 125 9.40 18.85 13.55
N VAL A 126 8.67 19.04 12.44
CA VAL A 126 8.61 18.11 11.31
C VAL A 126 9.28 18.65 10.04
N THR A 127 9.67 19.93 10.02
CA THR A 127 10.39 20.58 8.93
C THR A 127 11.71 21.12 9.46
N VAL A 128 12.81 20.64 8.88
CA VAL A 128 14.16 21.10 9.18
C VAL A 128 14.70 21.77 7.92
N SER A 129 15.06 23.05 8.00
CA SER A 129 15.84 23.72 6.96
C SER A 129 17.29 23.33 7.17
N ASP A 130 17.79 22.46 6.31
CA ASP A 130 19.19 22.02 6.37
C ASP A 130 20.13 22.95 5.58
N HIS A 131 21.38 23.03 6.03
CA HIS A 131 22.43 23.88 5.46
C HIS A 131 23.74 23.11 5.20
N PHE A 132 23.68 21.84 4.82
CA PHE A 132 24.79 21.12 4.21
C PHE A 132 24.54 20.80 2.73
#